data_AF-K6DG50-F1
#
_entry.id   AF-K6DG50-F1
#
_cell.length_a   1.000
_cell.length_b   1.000
_cell.length_c   1.000
_cell.angle_alpha   90.00
_cell.angle_beta   90.00
_cell.angle_gamma   90.00
#
_symmetry.space_group_name_H-M   'P 1'
#
loop_
_entity.id
_entity.type
_entity.pdbx_description
1 polymer ?
#
loop_
_entity_poly.entity_id
_entity_poly.type
_entity_poly.pdbx_seq_one_letter_code
_entity_poly.pdbx_strand_id
1 'polypeptide(L)'
;MYYYQIDYDYFYRQQNTANHIYNAFRQEHAHLIHELETAGMDQEMITYIIWTVIQFTLSHAHQVSGTINNKTNNIYESMIQQIQWLTYLFRAYRFSTNQMRRVLRTIIRFTLQGASTTMR
;
A
#
# COMPACT_ATOMS: atom_id res chain seq x y z
N MET A 1 1.61 -33.01 -13.25
CA MET A 1 0.54 -32.11 -12.79
C MET A 1 1.09 -31.25 -11.64
N TYR A 2 1.90 -30.23 -11.95
CA TYR A 2 2.74 -29.49 -11.00
C TYR A 2 2.44 -27.98 -10.94
N TYR A 3 1.28 -27.54 -11.46
CA TYR A 3 0.96 -26.11 -11.54
C TYR A 3 0.34 -25.54 -10.26
N TYR A 4 -0.24 -26.37 -9.37
CA TYR A 4 -0.89 -25.86 -8.15
C TYR A 4 0.08 -25.44 -7.03
N GLN A 5 1.28 -26.00 -6.96
CA GLN A 5 2.16 -25.78 -5.81
C GLN A 5 2.97 -24.49 -5.91
N ILE A 6 3.24 -24.01 -7.12
CA ILE A 6 3.99 -22.76 -7.37
C ILE A 6 3.14 -21.53 -7.00
N ASP A 7 1.85 -21.55 -7.31
CA ASP A 7 0.93 -20.43 -7.00
C ASP A 7 0.66 -20.29 -5.50
N TYR A 8 0.51 -21.40 -4.78
CA TYR A 8 0.30 -21.37 -3.33
C TYR A 8 1.50 -20.78 -2.59
N ASP A 9 2.72 -21.25 -2.89
CA ASP A 9 3.94 -20.76 -2.25
C ASP A 9 4.17 -19.26 -2.49
N TYR A 10 3.90 -18.78 -3.70
CA TYR A 10 3.99 -17.36 -4.03
C TYR A 10 2.96 -16.53 -3.25
N PHE A 11 1.70 -16.97 -3.22
CA PHE A 11 0.63 -16.29 -2.49
C PHE A 11 0.92 -16.23 -0.98
N TYR A 12 1.36 -17.33 -0.37
CA TYR A 12 1.73 -17.37 1.05
C TYR A 12 2.91 -16.44 1.38
N ARG A 13 3.95 -16.41 0.55
CA ARG A 13 5.09 -15.48 0.74
C ARG A 13 4.67 -14.02 0.62
N GLN A 14 3.78 -13.71 -0.33
CA GLN A 14 3.26 -12.37 -0.51
C GLN A 14 2.40 -11.93 0.69
N GLN A 15 1.57 -12.82 1.24
CA GLN A 15 0.76 -12.54 2.43
C GLN A 15 1.63 -12.32 3.68
N ASN A 16 2.65 -13.15 3.91
CA ASN A 16 3.59 -12.96 5.02
C ASN A 16 4.37 -11.64 4.88
N THR A 17 4.81 -11.31 3.67
CA THR A 17 5.47 -10.04 3.38
C THR A 17 4.55 -8.86 3.65
N ALA A 18 3.28 -8.94 3.23
CA ALA A 18 2.30 -7.90 3.46
C ALA A 18 2.00 -7.68 4.95
N ASN A 19 1.86 -8.76 5.73
CA ASN A 19 1.70 -8.69 7.19
C ASN A 19 2.88 -7.97 7.86
N HIS A 20 4.11 -8.33 7.46
CA HIS A 20 5.31 -7.74 8.02
C HIS A 20 5.43 -6.24 7.68
N ILE A 21 5.14 -5.88 6.44
CA ILE A 21 5.12 -4.49 5.98
C ILE A 21 4.04 -3.70 6.70
N TYR A 22 2.84 -4.26 6.86
CA TYR A 22 1.74 -3.61 7.57
C TYR A 22 2.12 -3.28 9.03
N ASN A 23 2.65 -4.25 9.75
CA ASN A 23 3.04 -4.06 11.15
C ASN A 23 4.17 -3.03 11.29
N ALA A 24 5.19 -3.11 10.43
CA ALA A 24 6.28 -2.14 10.41
C ALA A 24 5.77 -0.73 10.05
N PHE A 25 4.89 -0.61 9.06
CA PHE A 25 4.28 0.66 8.66
C PHE A 25 3.55 1.31 9.83
N ARG A 26 2.76 0.55 10.59
CA ARG A 26 2.04 1.08 11.74
C ARG A 26 2.94 1.64 12.83
N GLN A 27 4.10 1.01 13.04
CA GLN A 27 5.06 1.45 14.04
C GLN A 27 5.82 2.70 13.58
N GLU A 28 6.30 2.71 12.33
CA GLU A 28 7.14 3.79 11.79
C GLU A 28 6.33 5.03 11.36
N HIS A 29 5.06 4.84 10.98
CA HIS A 29 4.19 5.89 10.46
C HIS A 29 2.96 6.16 11.33
N ALA A 30 3.09 6.00 12.65
CA ALA A 30 2.01 6.29 13.62
C ALA A 30 1.40 7.70 13.46
N HIS A 31 2.20 8.69 13.04
CA HIS A 31 1.72 10.05 12.77
C HIS A 31 0.71 10.12 11.61
N LEU A 32 0.85 9.29 10.56
CA LEU A 32 -0.12 9.24 9.46
C LEU A 32 -1.41 8.55 9.87
N ILE A 33 -1.32 7.53 10.73
CA ILE A 33 -2.49 6.87 11.29
C ILE A 33 -3.28 7.87 12.13
N HIS A 34 -2.60 8.61 12.99
CA HIS A 34 -3.22 9.65 13.81
C HIS A 34 -3.87 10.76 12.97
N GLU A 35 -3.28 11.13 11.84
CA GLU A 35 -3.89 12.09 10.91
C GLU A 35 -5.20 11.57 10.29
N LEU A 36 -5.25 10.29 9.91
CA LEU A 36 -6.46 9.65 9.40
C LEU A 36 -7.55 9.56 10.48
N GLU A 37 -7.17 9.21 11.70
CA GLU A 37 -8.07 9.20 12.87
C GLU A 37 -8.64 10.58 13.15
N THR A 38 -7.80 11.62 13.16
CA THR A 38 -8.21 13.01 13.44
C THR A 38 -9.19 13.52 12.38
N ALA A 39 -9.08 13.03 11.14
CA ALA A 39 -10.02 13.32 10.08
C ALA A 39 -11.35 12.53 10.18
N GLY A 40 -11.48 11.64 11.17
CA GLY A 40 -12.69 10.90 11.49
C GLY A 40 -12.75 9.47 10.94
N MET A 41 -11.65 8.95 10.37
CA MET A 41 -11.61 7.55 9.95
C MET A 41 -11.45 6.64 11.17
N ASP A 42 -12.27 5.59 11.27
CA ASP A 42 -12.10 4.55 12.28
C ASP A 42 -10.92 3.62 11.95
N GLN A 43 -10.49 2.84 12.96
CA GLN A 43 -9.35 1.92 12.81
C GLN A 43 -9.56 0.85 11.75
N GLU A 44 -10.79 0.40 11.53
CA GLU A 44 -11.11 -0.64 10.55
C GLU A 44 -10.91 -0.10 9.13
N MET A 45 -11.41 1.11 8.88
CA MET A 45 -11.21 1.82 7.61
C MET A 45 -9.72 2.12 7.36
N ILE A 46 -8.99 2.60 8.36
CA ILE A 46 -7.55 2.87 8.25
C ILE A 46 -6.79 1.59 7.91
N THR A 47 -7.09 0.51 8.64
CA THR A 47 -6.51 -0.82 8.41
C THR A 47 -6.75 -1.26 6.98
N TYR A 48 -8.00 -1.17 6.51
CA TYR A 48 -8.41 -1.58 5.17
C TYR A 48 -7.72 -0.78 4.07
N ILE A 49 -7.59 0.54 4.22
CA ILE A 49 -6.85 1.39 3.28
C ILE A 49 -5.38 0.95 3.21
N ILE A 50 -4.70 0.85 4.36
CA ILE A 50 -3.26 0.51 4.38
C ILE A 50 -3.05 -0.87 3.73
N TRP A 51 -3.87 -1.85 4.08
CA TRP A 51 -3.83 -3.20 3.50
C TRP A 51 -4.04 -3.19 1.99
N THR A 52 -5.07 -2.47 1.52
CA THR A 52 -5.36 -2.35 0.09
C THR A 52 -4.16 -1.79 -0.67
N VAL A 53 -3.55 -0.72 -0.14
CA VAL A 53 -2.42 -0.04 -0.76
C VAL A 53 -1.17 -0.93 -0.77
N ILE A 54 -0.89 -1.65 0.33
CA ILE A 54 0.21 -2.62 0.41
C ILE A 54 0.02 -3.72 -0.63
N GLN A 55 -1.14 -4.38 -0.66
CA GLN A 55 -1.41 -5.50 -1.56
C GLN A 55 -1.33 -5.08 -3.02
N PHE A 56 -1.94 -3.95 -3.37
CA PHE A 56 -1.86 -3.40 -4.72
C PHE A 56 -0.41 -3.09 -5.11
N THR A 57 0.36 -2.52 -4.18
CA THR A 57 1.77 -2.22 -4.45
C THR A 57 2.58 -3.49 -4.70
N LEU A 58 2.41 -4.53 -3.87
CA LEU A 58 3.11 -5.81 -4.05
C LEU A 58 2.72 -6.50 -5.36
N SER A 59 1.46 -6.42 -5.78
CA SER A 59 1.01 -7.02 -7.03
C SER A 59 1.48 -6.26 -8.28
N HIS A 60 1.81 -4.98 -8.18
CA HIS A 60 2.29 -4.18 -9.31
C HIS A 60 3.81 -3.91 -9.30
N ALA A 61 4.50 -4.19 -8.18
CA ALA A 61 5.92 -3.88 -8.00
C ALA A 61 6.84 -4.48 -9.07
N HIS A 62 6.48 -5.66 -9.60
CA HIS A 62 7.25 -6.36 -10.64
C HIS A 62 7.06 -5.76 -12.05
N GLN A 63 5.96 -5.03 -12.27
CA GLN A 63 5.61 -4.45 -13.57
C GLN A 63 6.28 -3.10 -13.81
N VAL A 64 6.86 -2.49 -12.77
CA VAL A 64 7.46 -1.17 -12.81
C VAL A 64 8.97 -1.22 -12.62
N SER A 65 9.71 -0.55 -13.50
CA SER A 65 11.17 -0.45 -13.48
C SER A 65 11.65 0.96 -13.08
N GLY A 66 12.94 1.08 -12.79
CA GLY A 66 13.57 2.36 -12.42
C GLY A 66 13.73 2.59 -10.91
N THR A 67 13.96 3.84 -10.54
CA THR A 67 14.22 4.24 -9.14
C THR A 67 12.97 4.05 -8.26
N ILE A 68 13.17 3.98 -6.94
CA ILE A 68 12.06 3.88 -5.98
C ILE A 68 11.01 4.99 -6.20
N ASN A 69 11.45 6.22 -6.50
CA ASN A 69 10.57 7.35 -6.76
C ASN A 69 9.74 7.14 -8.03
N ASN A 70 10.37 6.63 -9.10
CA ASN A 70 9.67 6.34 -10.36
C ASN A 70 8.62 5.23 -10.16
N LYS A 71 8.99 4.16 -9.46
CA LYS A 71 8.07 3.07 -9.11
C LYS A 71 6.90 3.57 -8.26
N THR A 72 7.17 4.37 -7.23
CA THR A 72 6.12 4.97 -6.39
C THR A 72 5.16 5.84 -7.21
N ASN A 73 5.68 6.67 -8.12
CA ASN A 73 4.83 7.48 -9.01
C ASN A 73 3.92 6.59 -9.86
N ASN A 74 4.51 5.62 -10.57
CA ASN A 74 3.78 4.79 -11.51
C ASN A 74 2.69 3.96 -10.81
N ILE A 75 3.02 3.33 -9.67
CA ILE A 75 2.04 2.57 -8.89
C ILE A 75 0.94 3.48 -8.35
N TYR A 76 1.27 4.68 -7.88
CA TYR A 76 0.26 5.65 -7.41
C TYR A 76 -0.71 6.04 -8.53
N GLU A 77 -0.21 6.37 -9.72
CA GLU A 77 -1.06 6.75 -10.86
C GLU A 77 -1.95 5.57 -11.29
N SER A 78 -1.42 4.35 -11.35
CA SER A 78 -2.22 3.14 -11.62
C SER A 78 -3.28 2.90 -10.54
N MET A 79 -2.94 3.11 -9.27
CA MET A 79 -3.84 2.90 -8.14
C MET A 79 -5.03 3.85 -8.16
N ILE A 80 -4.82 5.15 -8.38
CA ILE A 80 -5.94 6.10 -8.42
C ILE A 80 -6.86 5.89 -9.63
N GLN A 81 -6.32 5.32 -10.72
CA GLN A 81 -7.10 4.96 -11.91
C GLN A 81 -7.95 3.70 -11.69
N GLN A 82 -7.37 2.67 -11.08
CA GLN A 82 -8.03 1.37 -10.88
C GLN A 82 -8.90 1.32 -9.61
N ILE A 83 -8.49 2.01 -8.54
CA ILE A 83 -9.14 2.00 -7.24
C ILE A 83 -9.76 3.38 -6.96
N GLN A 84 -10.72 3.77 -7.81
CA GLN A 84 -11.34 5.09 -7.74
C GLN A 84 -12.05 5.36 -6.39
N TRP A 85 -12.56 4.33 -5.72
CA TRP A 85 -13.22 4.45 -4.42
C TRP A 85 -12.29 5.03 -3.34
N LEU A 86 -10.97 4.84 -3.42
CA LEU A 86 -10.03 5.50 -2.51
C LEU A 86 -10.13 7.01 -2.65
N THR A 87 -10.18 7.53 -3.88
CA THR A 87 -10.29 8.98 -4.11
C THR A 87 -11.59 9.55 -3.53
N TYR A 88 -12.71 8.85 -3.71
CA TYR A 88 -14.00 9.27 -3.14
C TYR A 88 -14.01 9.19 -1.61
N LEU A 89 -13.41 8.15 -1.04
CA LEU A 89 -13.29 7.96 0.40
C LEU A 89 -12.50 9.09 1.05
N PHE A 90 -11.28 9.36 0.57
CA PHE A 90 -10.45 10.44 1.12
C PHE A 90 -11.16 11.80 1.03
N ARG A 91 -11.89 12.07 -0.07
CA ARG A 91 -12.71 13.28 -0.21
C ARG A 91 -13.86 13.34 0.79
N ALA A 92 -14.52 12.21 1.08
CA ALA A 92 -15.60 12.15 2.07
C ALA A 92 -15.10 12.53 3.48
N TYR A 93 -13.87 12.13 3.82
CA TYR A 93 -13.16 12.53 5.04
C TYR A 93 -12.42 13.87 4.90
N ARG A 94 -12.76 14.69 3.90
CA ARG A 94 -12.26 16.06 3.69
C ARG A 94 -10.74 16.17 3.48
N PHE A 95 -10.09 15.10 3.04
CA PHE A 95 -8.69 15.20 2.62
C PHE A 95 -8.58 15.97 1.30
N SER A 96 -7.64 16.92 1.26
CA SER A 96 -7.20 17.50 -0.01
C SER A 96 -6.50 16.45 -0.88
N THR A 97 -6.51 16.67 -2.20
CA THR A 97 -5.78 15.82 -3.15
C THR A 97 -4.29 15.67 -2.78
N ASN A 98 -3.68 16.72 -2.23
CA ASN A 98 -2.28 16.70 -1.80
C ASN A 98 -2.06 15.81 -0.57
N GLN A 99 -2.95 15.86 0.42
CA GLN A 99 -2.85 15.01 1.61
C GLN A 99 -3.07 13.54 1.24
N MET A 100 -4.11 13.23 0.45
CA MET A 100 -4.36 11.88 -0.06
C MET A 100 -3.14 11.35 -0.84
N ARG A 101 -2.63 12.14 -1.78
CA ARG A 101 -1.44 11.80 -2.57
C ARG A 101 -0.25 11.49 -1.66
N ARG A 102 0.00 12.30 -0.64
CA ARG A 102 1.08 12.09 0.34
C ARG A 102 0.89 10.76 1.08
N VAL A 103 -0.28 10.51 1.66
CA VAL A 103 -0.56 9.29 2.43
C VAL A 103 -0.35 8.04 1.56
N LEU A 104 -1.00 7.98 0.40
CA LEU A 104 -0.93 6.83 -0.50
C LEU A 104 0.50 6.58 -0.98
N ARG A 105 1.22 7.63 -1.40
CA ARG A 105 2.62 7.49 -1.85
C ARG A 105 3.57 7.09 -0.74
N THR A 106 3.34 7.51 0.50
CA THR A 106 4.15 7.07 1.63
C THR A 106 3.99 5.57 1.87
N ILE A 107 2.76 5.05 1.87
CA ILE A 107 2.50 3.61 2.02
C ILE A 107 3.12 2.83 0.85
N ILE A 108 2.93 3.28 -0.40
CA ILE A 108 3.50 2.64 -1.59
C ILE A 108 5.03 2.59 -1.50
N ARG A 109 5.68 3.72 -1.22
CA ARG A 109 7.14 3.81 -1.09
C ARG A 109 7.66 2.89 0.01
N PHE A 110 7.03 2.94 1.18
CA PHE A 110 7.40 2.09 2.31
C PHE A 110 7.28 0.60 1.94
N THR A 111 6.19 0.22 1.28
CA THR A 111 5.96 -1.15 0.83
C THR A 111 7.03 -1.62 -0.14
N LEU A 112 7.41 -0.79 -1.12
CA LEU A 112 8.46 -1.12 -2.08
C LEU A 112 9.83 -1.30 -1.39
N GLN A 113 10.14 -0.51 -0.36
CA GLN A 113 11.37 -0.63 0.42
C GLN A 113 11.38 -1.90 1.28
N GLY A 114 10.27 -2.18 1.96
CA GLY A 114 10.10 -3.41 2.76
C GLY A 114 10.22 -4.67 1.90
N ALA A 115 9.51 -4.72 0.76
CA ALA A 115 9.56 -5.86 -0.15
C ALA A 115 10.97 -6.13 -0.68
N SER A 116 11.74 -5.09 -0.99
CA SER A 116 13.13 -5.25 -1.46
C SER A 116 14.09 -5.81 -0.40
N THR A 117 13.74 -5.67 0.88
CA THR A 117 14.54 -6.17 2.00
C THR A 117 14.19 -7.62 2.34
N THR A 118 12.90 -7.99 2.24
CA THR A 118 12.42 -9.36 2.55
C THR A 118 12.61 -10.35 1.39
N MET A 119 12.76 -9.89 0.15
CA MET A 119 12.96 -10.75 -1.04
C MET A 119 14.43 -11.04 -1.37
N ARG A 120 15.36 -10.71 -0.48
CA ARG A 120 16.78 -11.12 -0.55
C ARG A 120 17.01 -12.36 0.29
#